data_AF-A0A2D7WPZ6-F1
#
_entry.id   AF-A0A2D7WPZ6-F1
#
_cell.length_a   1.000
_cell.length_b   1.000
_cell.length_c   1.000
_cell.angle_alpha   90.00
_cell.angle_beta   90.00
_cell.angle_gamma   90.00
#
_symmetry.space_group_name_H-M   'P 1'
#
loop_
_entity.id
_entity.type
_entity.pdbx_description
1 polymer ?
#
loop_
_entity_poly.entity_id
_entity_poly.type
_entity_poly.pdbx_seq_one_letter_code
_entity_poly.pdbx_strand_id
1 'polypeptide(L)'
;MDNYLTGRNKDSKTNLDGTISEFRSLTDMANNSAQLIQDQNKEANDVEVERETVYSEGDSPVVEVLSVDGCPQEIIIHMNDGRVLKIACNY
;
A
#
# COMPACT_ATOMS: atom_id res chain seq x y z
N MET A 1 18.46 45.57 4.99
CA MET A 1 17.66 44.34 5.13
C MET A 1 16.23 44.79 5.27
N ASP A 2 15.50 44.77 4.16
CA ASP A 2 14.12 45.26 4.08
C ASP A 2 13.15 44.18 4.58
N ASN A 3 12.15 44.61 5.37
CA ASN A 3 11.23 43.76 6.14
C ASN A 3 10.27 42.95 5.24
N TYR A 4 10.30 41.61 5.36
CA TYR A 4 9.42 40.67 4.64
C TYR A 4 8.07 40.38 5.34
N LEU A 5 7.72 41.10 6.41
CA LEU A 5 6.60 40.72 7.28
C LEU A 5 5.39 41.65 7.17
N THR A 6 4.86 41.85 5.97
CA THR A 6 3.55 42.49 5.78
C THR A 6 2.62 41.55 5.00
N GLY A 7 2.03 40.61 5.71
CA GLY A 7 1.13 39.61 5.11
C GLY A 7 0.14 39.06 6.12
N ARG A 8 -0.57 39.92 6.84
CA ARG A 8 -1.75 39.49 7.62
C ARG A 8 -2.84 40.55 7.65
N ASN A 9 -3.37 40.88 6.47
CA ASN A 9 -4.71 41.43 6.39
C ASN A 9 -5.71 40.28 6.36
N LYS A 10 -6.29 40.07 7.54
CA LYS A 10 -7.53 39.37 7.82
C LYS A 10 -8.65 40.26 7.29
N ASP A 11 -9.46 39.80 6.33
CA ASP A 11 -10.86 40.22 6.19
C ASP A 11 -11.69 39.30 5.26
N SER A 12 -12.71 38.70 5.88
CA SER A 12 -14.08 38.42 5.42
C SER A 12 -14.38 37.60 4.15
N LYS A 13 -14.98 36.43 4.42
CA LYS A 13 -16.19 35.86 3.81
C LYS A 13 -16.17 35.56 2.30
N THR A 14 -15.93 34.30 1.98
CA THR A 14 -16.55 33.61 0.85
C THR A 14 -17.42 32.47 1.38
N ASN A 15 -18.74 32.61 1.25
CA ASN A 15 -19.64 31.46 1.22
C ASN A 15 -19.31 30.70 -0.05
N LEU A 16 -18.76 29.49 0.08
CA LEU A 16 -18.65 28.55 -1.03
C LEU A 16 -19.43 27.29 -0.64
N ASP A 17 -20.67 27.27 -1.12
CA ASP A 17 -21.46 26.06 -1.30
C ASP A 17 -20.73 25.13 -2.27
N GLY A 18 -20.73 23.83 -1.99
CA GLY A 18 -20.09 22.81 -2.83
C GLY A 18 -19.02 21.97 -2.11
N THR A 19 -19.49 20.91 -1.47
CA THR A 19 -18.72 19.71 -1.06
C THR A 19 -17.45 19.99 -0.27
N ILE A 20 -17.59 20.08 1.05
CA ILE A 20 -16.49 19.89 2.01
C ILE A 20 -15.81 18.55 1.71
N SER A 21 -14.72 18.62 0.94
CA SER A 21 -13.70 17.58 0.95
C SER A 21 -13.13 17.56 2.35
N GLU A 22 -13.66 16.67 3.19
CA GLU A 22 -13.14 16.43 4.54
C GLU A 22 -11.65 16.13 4.43
N PHE A 23 -10.82 17.02 4.96
CA PHE A 23 -9.39 16.78 5.09
C PHE A 23 -9.20 15.58 6.03
N ARG A 24 -8.97 14.39 5.45
CA ARG A 24 -8.66 13.19 6.22
C ARG A 24 -7.23 13.26 6.70
N SER A 25 -7.01 12.96 7.97
CA SER A 25 -5.65 12.86 8.52
C SER A 25 -4.91 11.72 7.81
N LEU A 26 -3.61 11.88 7.55
CA LEU A 26 -2.78 10.81 6.95
C LEU A 26 -2.85 9.53 7.77
N THR A 27 -3.04 9.64 9.09
CA THR A 27 -3.24 8.51 10.00
C THR A 27 -4.56 7.77 9.72
N ASP A 28 -5.64 8.49 9.41
CA ASP A 28 -6.94 7.87 9.06
C ASP A 28 -6.87 7.17 7.69
N MET A 29 -6.08 7.72 6.76
CA MET A 29 -5.88 7.10 5.45
C MET A 29 -5.06 5.81 5.55
N ALA A 30 -4.03 5.79 6.42
CA ALA A 30 -3.27 4.57 6.73
C ALA A 30 -4.16 3.49 7.36
N ASN A 31 -5.05 3.85 8.30
CA ASN A 31 -5.97 2.91 8.92
C ASN A 31 -7.03 2.35 7.95
N ASN A 32 -7.55 3.16 7.03
CA ASN A 32 -8.47 2.68 5.99
C ASN A 32 -7.76 1.76 4.98
N SER A 33 -6.48 2.01 4.67
CA SER A 33 -5.70 1.10 3.82
C SER A 33 -5.46 -0.26 4.49
N ALA A 34 -5.36 -0.31 5.82
CA ALA A 34 -5.28 -1.57 6.55
C ALA A 34 -6.60 -2.37 6.52
N GLN A 35 -7.75 -1.68 6.53
CA GLN A 35 -9.06 -2.33 6.35
C GLN A 35 -9.29 -2.84 4.92
N LEU A 36 -8.83 -2.12 3.89
CA LEU A 36 -8.89 -2.59 2.49
C LEU A 36 -8.03 -3.84 2.24
N ILE A 37 -6.92 -4.02 2.97
CA ILE A 37 -6.13 -5.26 2.93
C ILE A 37 -6.87 -6.41 3.64
N GLN A 38 -7.70 -6.10 4.64
CA GLN A 38 -8.48 -7.10 5.39
C GLN A 38 -9.74 -7.56 4.64
N ASP A 39 -10.39 -6.69 3.87
CA ASP A 39 -11.58 -7.04 3.09
C ASP A 39 -11.27 -7.77 1.77
N GLN A 40 -10.01 -7.82 1.30
CA GLN A 40 -9.61 -8.75 0.23
C GLN A 40 -9.51 -10.21 0.68
N ASN A 41 -9.65 -10.48 1.98
CA ASN A 41 -9.60 -11.84 2.54
C ASN A 41 -10.99 -12.46 2.76
N LYS A 42 -12.04 -11.87 2.18
CA LYS A 42 -13.42 -12.26 2.45
C LYS A 42 -14.27 -12.48 1.20
N GLU A 43 -13.71 -13.15 0.19
CA GLU A 43 -14.53 -13.93 -0.75
C GLU A 43 -13.89 -15.31 -0.95
N ALA A 44 -14.78 -16.30 -0.91
CA ALA A 44 -14.49 -17.71 -0.78
C ALA A 44 -13.72 -18.28 -1.99
N ASN A 45 -12.66 -19.02 -1.70
CA ASN A 45 -12.62 -20.45 -1.98
C ASN A 45 -11.64 -21.08 -0.97
N ASP A 46 -11.95 -22.30 -0.54
CA ASP A 46 -11.08 -23.17 0.27
C ASP A 46 -9.90 -23.65 -0.58
N VAL A 47 -9.16 -22.70 -1.17
CA VAL A 47 -7.99 -22.99 -1.98
C VAL A 47 -6.80 -22.88 -1.06
N GLU A 48 -6.06 -23.97 -0.92
CA GLU A 48 -4.87 -24.02 -0.11
C GLU A 48 -3.81 -23.13 -0.78
N VAL A 49 -3.67 -21.92 -0.25
CA VAL A 49 -2.61 -20.99 -0.66
C VAL A 49 -1.37 -21.32 0.15
N GLU A 50 -0.42 -21.98 -0.50
CA GLU A 50 0.87 -22.33 0.09
C GLU A 50 1.90 -21.25 -0.24
N ARG A 51 2.64 -20.78 0.77
CA ARG A 51 3.73 -19.81 0.61
C ARG A 51 5.03 -20.43 1.08
N GLU A 52 6.00 -20.53 0.18
CA GLU A 52 7.30 -21.15 0.46
C GLU A 52 8.45 -20.18 0.14
N THR A 53 9.37 -19.99 1.09
CA THR A 53 10.61 -19.24 0.83
C THR A 53 11.64 -20.17 0.20
N VAL A 54 11.93 -19.95 -1.08
CA VAL A 54 12.85 -20.79 -1.87
C VAL A 54 14.29 -20.29 -1.85
N TYR A 55 14.50 -19.00 -1.53
CA TYR A 55 15.85 -18.43 -1.42
C TYR A 55 15.91 -17.34 -0.35
N SER A 56 16.90 -17.44 0.51
CA SER A 56 17.15 -16.53 1.62
C SER A 56 18.61 -16.67 2.05
N GLU A 57 19.48 -15.75 1.61
CA GLU A 57 20.90 -15.79 1.94
C GLU A 57 21.46 -14.39 2.21
N GLY A 58 21.85 -14.14 3.45
CA GLY A 58 22.60 -12.94 3.86
C GLY A 58 21.93 -11.63 3.44
N ASP A 59 22.66 -10.82 2.68
CA ASP A 59 22.20 -9.56 2.09
C ASP A 59 21.75 -9.75 0.63
N SER A 60 21.17 -10.90 0.30
CA SER A 60 20.59 -11.15 -1.03
C SER A 60 19.07 -10.99 -1.01
N PRO A 61 18.43 -10.75 -2.16
CA PRO A 61 16.98 -10.69 -2.25
C PRO A 61 16.32 -12.00 -1.77
N VAL A 62 15.27 -11.90 -0.96
CA VAL A 62 14.51 -13.07 -0.50
C VAL A 62 13.49 -13.43 -1.56
N VAL A 63 13.44 -14.70 -1.94
CA VAL A 63 12.51 -15.21 -2.96
C VAL A 63 11.52 -16.15 -2.33
N GLU A 64 10.25 -15.90 -2.60
CA GLU A 64 9.13 -16.71 -2.18
C GLU A 64 8.29 -17.12 -3.37
N VAL A 65 7.66 -18.28 -3.26
CA VAL A 65 6.72 -18.82 -4.25
C VAL A 65 5.37 -18.96 -3.57
N LEU A 66 4.35 -18.46 -4.25
CA LEU A 66 2.97 -18.56 -3.86
C LEU A 66 2.28 -19.55 -4.79
N SER A 67 1.92 -20.69 -4.21
CA SER A 67 1.28 -21.81 -4.89
C SER A 67 -0.17 -21.91 -4.46
N VAL A 68 -1.00 -22.36 -5.38
CA VAL A 68 -2.43 -22.55 -5.20
C VAL A 68 -2.74 -23.94 -5.76
N ASP A 69 -3.25 -24.84 -4.92
CA ASP A 69 -3.48 -26.26 -5.27
C ASP A 69 -2.21 -26.95 -5.83
N GLY A 70 -1.05 -26.65 -5.23
CA GLY A 70 0.26 -27.17 -5.67
C GLY A 70 0.79 -26.60 -6.98
N CYS A 71 0.09 -25.63 -7.58
CA CYS A 71 0.52 -24.95 -8.81
C CYS A 71 1.10 -23.57 -8.47
N PRO A 72 2.36 -23.27 -8.83
CA PRO A 72 2.97 -21.97 -8.55
C PRO A 72 2.29 -20.89 -9.39
N GLN A 73 1.63 -19.93 -8.74
CA GLN A 73 0.92 -18.83 -9.42
C GLN A 73 1.70 -17.52 -9.39
N GLU A 74 2.48 -17.26 -8.33
CA GLU A 74 3.24 -16.02 -8.19
C GLU A 74 4.62 -16.30 -7.60
N ILE A 75 5.64 -15.65 -8.14
CA ILE A 75 6.98 -15.56 -7.53
C ILE A 75 7.14 -14.15 -6.98
N ILE A 76 7.46 -14.05 -5.69
CA ILE A 76 7.63 -12.80 -4.95
C ILE A 76 9.11 -12.65 -4.60
N ILE A 77 9.72 -11.55 -5.05
CA ILE A 77 11.12 -11.23 -4.76
C ILE A 77 11.17 -9.96 -3.92
N HIS A 78 11.67 -10.09 -2.70
CA HIS A 78 11.92 -9.00 -1.77
C HIS A 78 13.35 -8.50 -1.96
N MET A 79 13.49 -7.30 -2.50
CA MET A 79 14.77 -6.62 -2.67
C MET A 79 15.20 -5.97 -1.35
N ASN A 80 16.51 -5.85 -1.15
CA ASN A 80 17.12 -5.30 0.07
C ASN A 80 16.78 -3.82 0.31
N ASP A 81 16.38 -3.10 -0.73
CA ASP A 81 15.94 -1.70 -0.66
C ASP A 81 14.45 -1.55 -0.29
N GLY A 82 13.78 -2.65 0.04
CA GLY A 82 12.36 -2.69 0.41
C GLY A 82 11.41 -2.75 -0.78
N ARG A 83 11.91 -2.75 -2.03
CA ARG A 83 11.08 -2.99 -3.20
C ARG A 83 10.67 -4.46 -3.28
N VAL A 84 9.49 -4.70 -3.84
CA VAL A 84 8.96 -6.05 -4.06
C VAL A 84 8.66 -6.21 -5.54
N LEU A 85 9.20 -7.27 -6.13
CA LEU A 85 8.87 -7.68 -7.50
C LEU A 85 7.94 -8.89 -7.44
N LYS A 86 6.80 -8.78 -8.12
CA LYS A 86 5.79 -9.84 -8.25
C LYS A 86 5.77 -10.31 -9.69
N ILE A 87 5.98 -11.61 -9.89
CA ILE A 87 5.98 -12.25 -11.20
C ILE A 87 4.81 -13.22 -11.24
N ALA A 88 3.80 -12.92 -12.04
CA ALA A 88 2.67 -13.81 -12.26
C ALA A 88 3.08 -14.92 -13.23
N CYS A 89 2.85 -16.18 -12.84
CA CYS A 89 3.02 -17.35 -13.67
C CYS A 89 1.71 -17.61 -14.43
N ASN A 90 1.74 -17.42 -15.75
CA ASN A 90 0.60 -17.71 -16.61
C ASN A 90 0.98 -18.87 -17.53
N TYR A 91 0.20 -19.96 -17.48
CA TYR A 91 0.49 -21.24 -18.14
C TYR A 91 -0.37 -21.44 -19.40
#